data_AF-A0A1M5G0P4-F1
#
_entry.id   AF-A0A1M5G0P4-F1
#
_cell.length_a   1.000
_cell.length_b   1.000
_cell.length_c   1.000
_cell.angle_alpha   90.00
_cell.angle_beta   90.00
_cell.angle_gamma   90.00
#
_symmetry.space_group_name_H-M   'P 1'
#
loop_
_entity.id
_entity.type
_entity.pdbx_description
1 polymer ?
#
loop_
_entity_poly.entity_id
_entity_poly.type
_entity_poly.pdbx_seq_one_letter_code
_entity_poly.pdbx_strand_id
1 'polypeptide(L)' 'MPQSRKRHGHHEYRKPSDIPSRQRTKGRITWAILFAVFGLLVAFFAAGDNYTVLIVGAILGAAIGYVIGKNMEKEAAQ' A
#
# COMPACT_ATOMS: atom_id res chain seq x y z
N MET A 1 -48.22 -6.22 -9.86
CA MET A 1 -47.08 -7.14 -10.09
C MET A 1 -46.58 -7.61 -8.73
N PRO A 2 -46.52 -8.92 -8.43
CA PRO A 2 -46.04 -9.41 -7.14
C PRO A 2 -44.53 -9.27 -7.08
N GLN A 3 -44.02 -8.42 -6.17
CA GLN A 3 -42.59 -8.36 -5.91
C GLN A 3 -42.13 -9.66 -5.24
N SER A 4 -41.24 -10.38 -5.93
CA SER A 4 -40.63 -11.61 -5.44
C SER A 4 -39.87 -11.37 -4.14
N ARG A 5 -40.39 -11.93 -3.03
CA ARG A 5 -39.77 -11.96 -1.69
C ARG A 5 -38.45 -12.75 -1.60
N LYS A 6 -37.91 -13.21 -2.73
CA LYS A 6 -36.68 -14.02 -2.82
C LYS A 6 -35.58 -13.40 -3.68
N ARG A 7 -35.66 -12.11 -4.03
CA ARG A 7 -34.49 -11.43 -4.58
C ARG A 7 -33.52 -11.18 -3.43
N HIS A 8 -32.41 -11.92 -3.38
CA HIS A 8 -31.21 -11.45 -2.69
C HIS A 8 -30.94 -10.07 -3.28
N GLY A 9 -31.19 -9.04 -2.48
CA GLY A 9 -30.95 -7.67 -2.88
C GLY A 9 -29.53 -7.58 -3.40
N HIS A 10 -29.37 -6.97 -4.57
CA HIS A 10 -28.07 -6.64 -5.13
C HIS A 10 -27.18 -6.17 -3.99
N HIS A 11 -26.03 -6.84 -3.80
CA HIS A 11 -25.04 -6.48 -2.79
C HIS A 11 -24.99 -4.96 -2.70
N GLU A 12 -25.40 -4.40 -1.56
CA GLU A 12 -25.40 -2.96 -1.37
C GLU A 12 -24.01 -2.49 -1.74
N TYR A 13 -23.92 -1.71 -2.81
CA TYR A 13 -22.68 -1.10 -3.22
C TYR A 13 -22.34 -0.09 -2.12
N ARG A 14 -21.65 -0.57 -1.08
CA ARG A 14 -21.13 0.28 -0.01
C ARG A 14 -20.17 1.24 -0.67
N LYS A 15 -20.49 2.52 -0.56
CA LYS A 15 -19.56 3.56 -1.01
C LYS A 15 -18.24 3.33 -0.26
N PRO A 16 -17.07 3.57 -0.87
CA PRO A 16 -15.78 3.39 -0.21
C PRO A 16 -15.66 4.11 1.15
N SER A 17 -16.48 5.14 1.38
CA SER A 17 -16.68 5.81 2.67
C SER A 17 -17.16 4.90 3.80
N ASP A 18 -17.92 3.85 3.49
CA ASP A 18 -18.56 2.96 4.47
C ASP A 18 -17.67 1.77 4.87
N ILE A 19 -16.46 1.68 4.30
CA ILE A 19 -15.46 0.68 4.71
C ILE A 19 -14.77 1.18 5.98
N PRO A 20 -14.80 0.41 7.09
CA PRO A 20 -14.12 0.77 8.32
C PRO A 20 -12.64 1.09 8.06
N SER A 21 -12.15 2.18 8.62
CA SER A 21 -10.75 2.62 8.45
C SER A 21 -9.73 1.54 8.83
N ARG A 22 -10.10 0.61 9.73
CA ARG A 22 -9.30 -0.54 10.15
C ARG A 22 -9.14 -1.64 9.07
N GLN A 23 -10.07 -1.72 8.12
CA GLN A 23 -10.04 -2.66 7.00
C GLN A 23 -9.39 -2.07 5.74
N ARG A 24 -9.05 -0.78 5.73
CA ARG A 24 -8.35 -0.15 4.61
C ARG A 24 -6.90 -0.63 4.58
N THR A 25 -6.44 -1.03 3.40
CA THR A 25 -5.04 -1.34 3.16
C THR A 25 -4.18 -0.11 3.50
N LYS A 26 -3.15 -0.32 4.33
CA LYS A 26 -2.19 0.73 4.67
C LYS A 26 -1.21 0.92 3.51
N GLY A 27 -1.62 1.70 2.50
CA GLY A 27 -0.81 2.05 1.35
C GLY A 27 0.61 2.50 1.71
N ARG A 28 0.82 3.19 2.84
CA ARG A 28 2.15 3.59 3.33
C ARG A 28 3.08 2.40 3.60
N ILE A 29 2.54 1.27 4.09
CA ILE A 29 3.33 0.07 4.37
C ILE A 29 3.66 -0.64 3.05
N THR A 30 2.68 -0.75 2.15
CA THR A 30 2.89 -1.35 0.83
C THR A 30 3.97 -0.60 0.05
N TRP A 31 3.88 0.73 -0.01
CA TRP A 31 4.87 1.56 -0.70
C TRP A 31 6.25 1.50 -0.02
N ALA A 32 6.31 1.47 1.30
CA ALA A 32 7.58 1.30 2.02
C ALA A 32 8.26 -0.04 1.66
N ILE A 33 7.52 -1.15 1.60
CA ILE A 33 8.07 -2.46 1.24
C ILE A 33 8.55 -2.45 -0.23
N LEU A 34 7.73 -1.93 -1.15
CA LEU A 34 8.09 -1.86 -2.57
C LEU A 34 9.39 -1.08 -2.79
N PHE A 35 9.53 0.09 -2.15
CA PHE A 35 10.74 0.89 -2.29
C PHE A 35 11.92 0.32 -1.53
N ALA A 36 11.71 -0.41 -0.43
CA ALA A 36 12.79 -1.12 0.26
C ALA A 36 13.39 -2.20 -0.64
N VAL A 37 12.54 -3.01 -1.30
CA VAL A 37 12.99 -4.03 -2.26
C VAL A 37 13.68 -3.37 -3.44
N PHE A 38 13.12 -2.29 -3.98
CA PHE A 38 13.74 -1.54 -5.07
C PHE A 38 15.11 -0.96 -4.68
N GLY A 39 15.20 -0.32 -3.51
CA GLY A 39 16.45 0.24 -2.99
C GLY A 39 17.51 -0.83 -2.71
N LEU A 40 17.09 -2.00 -2.23
CA LEU A 40 17.97 -3.16 -2.04
C LEU A 40 18.50 -3.69 -3.39
N LEU A 41 17.65 -3.78 -4.41
CA LEU A 41 18.08 -4.18 -5.76
C LEU A 41 19.08 -3.18 -6.34
N VAL A 42 18.80 -1.87 -6.24
CA VAL A 42 19.72 -0.82 -6.69
C VAL A 42 21.07 -0.92 -5.96
N ALA A 43 21.05 -1.09 -4.64
CA ALA A 43 22.26 -1.25 -3.85
C ALA A 43 23.04 -2.52 -4.23
N PHE A 44 22.34 -3.61 -4.53
CA PHE A 44 22.95 -4.87 -4.97
C PHE A 44 23.63 -4.72 -6.32
N PHE A 45 22.99 -4.08 -7.30
CA PHE A 45 23.64 -3.81 -8.59
C PHE A 45 24.78 -2.79 -8.48
N ALA A 46 24.73 -1.86 -7.54
CA ALA A 46 25.75 -0.83 -7.37
C ALA A 46 27.00 -1.30 -6.59
N ALA A 47 26.84 -2.16 -5.58
CA ALA A 47 27.90 -2.51 -4.64
C ALA A 47 28.07 -4.02 -4.39
N GLY A 48 27.29 -4.87 -5.07
CA GLY A 48 27.34 -6.33 -4.93
C GLY A 48 26.97 -6.78 -3.53
N ASP A 49 27.82 -7.64 -2.95
CA ASP A 49 27.61 -8.28 -1.64
C ASP A 49 28.03 -7.40 -0.44
N ASN A 50 28.20 -6.10 -0.64
CA ASN A 50 28.45 -5.18 0.46
C ASN A 50 27.18 -5.00 1.31
N TYR A 51 27.04 -5.83 2.34
CA TYR A 51 25.87 -5.83 3.23
C TYR A 51 25.56 -4.47 3.85
N THR A 52 26.58 -3.66 4.15
CA THR A 52 26.37 -2.31 4.69
C THR A 52 25.62 -1.43 3.69
N VAL A 53 26.04 -1.45 2.42
CA VAL A 53 25.40 -0.66 1.35
C VAL A 53 24.00 -1.20 1.05
N LEU A 54 23.81 -2.52 1.08
CA LEU A 54 22.49 -3.14 0.91
C LEU A 54 21.49 -2.70 1.99
N ILE A 55 21.91 -2.73 3.26
CA ILE A 55 21.07 -2.32 4.39
C ILE A 55 20.72 -0.83 4.28
N VAL A 56 21.71 0.02 3.97
CA VAL A 56 21.49 1.46 3.80
C VAL A 56 20.53 1.73 2.63
N GLY A 57 20.72 1.08 1.49
CA GLY A 57 19.84 1.20 0.32
C GLY A 57 18.41 0.76 0.61
N ALA A 58 18.24 -0.35 1.32
CA ALA A 58 16.93 -0.84 1.74
C ALA A 58 16.23 0.14 2.71
N ILE A 59 16.94 0.66 3.71
CA ILE A 59 16.40 1.62 4.69
C ILE A 59 16.00 2.93 4.00
N LEU A 60 16.86 3.48 3.14
CA LEU A 60 16.57 4.70 2.39
C LEU A 60 15.37 4.50 1.45
N GLY A 61 15.32 3.38 0.74
CA GLY A 61 14.17 2.99 -0.06
C GLY A 61 12.88 2.96 0.76
N ALA A 62 12.87 2.21 1.88
CA ALA A 62 11.71 2.13 2.76
C ALA A 62 11.25 3.50 3.28
N ALA A 63 12.19 4.36 3.67
CA ALA A 63 11.88 5.70 4.18
C ALA A 63 11.18 6.56 3.11
N ILE A 64 11.70 6.55 1.88
CA ILE A 64 11.10 7.27 0.75
C ILE A 64 9.70 6.71 0.43
N GLY A 65 9.59 5.39 0.29
CA GLY A 65 8.31 4.73 0.01
C GLY A 65 7.27 4.99 1.08
N TYR A 66 7.66 5.03 2.36
CA TYR A 66 6.76 5.34 3.46
C TYR A 66 6.19 6.76 3.34
N VAL A 67 7.03 7.76 3.02
CA VAL A 67 6.59 9.15 2.85
C VAL A 67 5.62 9.27 1.67
N ILE A 68 5.95 8.66 0.52
CA ILE A 68 5.09 8.66 -0.67
C ILE A 68 3.74 8.02 -0.35
N GLY A 69 3.75 6.79 0.20
CA GLY A 69 2.51 6.09 0.50
C GLY A 69 1.68 6.77 1.61
N LYS A 70 2.33 7.47 2.55
CA LYS A 70 1.63 8.30 3.54
C LYS A 70 0.92 9.49 2.89
N ASN A 71 1.50 10.12 1.87
CA ASN A 71 0.85 11.21 1.15
C ASN A 71 -0.33 10.70 0.31
N MET A 72 -0.16 9.57 -0.38
CA MET A 72 -1.25 8.92 -1.13
C MET A 72 -2.42 8.50 -0.24
N GLU A 73 -2.14 7.98 0.97
CA GLU A 73 -3.19 7.66 1.95
C GLU A 73 -3.99 8.90 2.37
N LYS A 74 -3.35 10.07 2.46
CA LYS A 74 -4.03 11.33 2.80
C LYS A 74 -4.90 11.82 1.65
N GLU A 75 -4.40 11.76 0.42
CA GLU A 75 -5.14 12.15 -0.78
C GLU A 75 -6.36 11.25 -1.00
N ALA A 76 -6.21 9.94 -0.81
CA ALA A 76 -7.32 8.99 -0.93
C ALA A 76 -8.36 9.08 0.22
N ALA A 77 -8.04 9.81 1.29
CA ALA A 77 -8.94 10.05 2.41
C ALA A 77 -9.70 11.38 2.31
N GLN A 78 -9.34 12.25 1.34
CA GLN A 78 -10.12 13.43 0.95
C GLN A 78 -11.27 13.03 0.02
#